data_AF-Q8K3W0-F1
#
_entry.id   AF-Q8K3W0-F1
#
_cell.length_a   1.000
_cell.length_b   1.000
_cell.length_c   1.000
_cell.angle_alpha   90.00
_cell.angle_beta   90.00
_cell.angle_gamma   90.00
#
_symmetry.space_group_name_H-M   'P 1'
#
loop_
_entity.id
_entity.type
_entity.pdbx_description
1 polymer ?
#
loop_
_entity_poly.entity_id
_entity_poly.type
_entity_poly.pdbx_seq_one_letter_code
_entity_poly.pdbx_strand_id
1 'polypeptide(L)'
;MSPEIALNRISPMLSPFISSVVRNGKVGLDATNCLRITDLKSGCTSLTPGPNCDRFKLHIPYAGETLKWDIIFNAQYPELPPDFIFGEDAEFLPDPSALHNLASWNPSNPECLLLVVKELVQQYHQFQCGRLRESSRLMFEYQTLLEEPQYGENMEIYAGKKNNWTGEFSARFLLKLPVDFSNIPTYLLKDVNEDPGEDVALLSVSFEDTEATQVYPKLYLSPRIEHALGGSSALHIPAFPGGGCLIDYVPQVCHLLTNKVQYVIQGYHKRREYIAAFLSHFGTGVVEYDAEGFTKLTLLLMWKDFCFLVHIDLPLFFPRDQPTLTFQSVYHFTNSGQLYSQAQKNYPYSPRWDGNEMAKRAKAYFKTFVPQFQEAAFANGKL
;
A
#
# COMPACT_ATOMS: atom_id res chain seq x y z
N MET A 1 12.70 17.08 6.98
CA MET A 1 12.32 18.50 6.77
C MET A 1 11.05 18.50 5.94
N SER A 2 10.01 19.25 6.30
CA SER A 2 8.82 19.31 5.44
C SER A 2 9.18 19.96 4.10
N PRO A 3 8.49 19.59 3.00
CA PRO A 3 8.66 20.24 1.69
C PRO A 3 8.67 21.76 1.77
N GLU A 4 7.77 22.33 2.57
CA GLU A 4 7.61 23.79 2.74
C GLU A 4 8.82 24.48 3.36
N ILE A 5 9.52 23.85 4.31
CA ILE A 5 10.72 24.45 4.91
C ILE A 5 11.86 24.53 3.88
N ALA A 6 11.98 23.54 3.00
CA ALA A 6 12.98 23.55 1.93
C ALA A 6 12.68 24.65 0.89
N LEU A 7 11.42 24.78 0.48
CA LEU A 7 10.97 25.78 -0.50
C LEU A 7 11.20 27.22 -0.03
N ASN A 8 11.06 27.50 1.27
CA ASN A 8 11.30 28.83 1.85
C ASN A 8 12.76 29.32 1.75
N ARG A 9 13.71 28.45 1.39
CA ARG A 9 15.14 28.81 1.24
C ARG A 9 15.56 29.05 -0.22
N ILE A 10 14.71 28.66 -1.17
CA ILE A 10 14.97 28.78 -2.62
C ILE A 10 14.84 30.25 -3.06
N SER A 11 15.69 30.68 -4.00
CA SER A 11 15.57 31.99 -4.64
C SER A 11 14.13 32.27 -5.11
N PRO A 12 13.54 33.44 -4.81
CA PRO A 12 12.16 33.75 -5.19
C PRO A 12 11.87 33.58 -6.69
N MET A 13 12.86 33.85 -7.54
CA MET A 13 12.74 33.72 -9.00
C MET A 13 12.63 32.27 -9.46
N LEU A 14 13.21 31.33 -8.71
CA LEU A 14 13.20 29.89 -9.03
C LEU A 14 12.10 29.14 -8.28
N SER A 15 11.58 29.72 -7.20
CA SER A 15 10.57 29.11 -6.32
C SER A 15 9.37 28.50 -7.08
N PRO A 16 8.79 29.12 -8.13
CA PRO A 16 7.71 28.52 -8.89
C PRO A 16 8.09 27.17 -9.53
N PHE A 17 9.28 27.07 -10.12
CA PHE A 17 9.76 25.87 -10.82
C PHE A 17 9.96 24.71 -9.85
N ILE A 18 10.66 24.96 -8.74
CA ILE A 18 10.95 23.94 -7.73
C ILE A 18 9.67 23.56 -6.97
N SER A 19 8.76 24.52 -6.72
CA SER A 19 7.47 24.23 -6.08
C SER A 19 6.62 23.29 -6.94
N SER A 20 6.60 23.48 -8.25
CA SER A 20 5.91 22.58 -9.17
C SER A 20 6.49 21.16 -9.12
N VAL A 21 7.82 21.02 -9.12
CA VAL A 21 8.49 19.71 -8.98
C VAL A 21 8.09 19.01 -7.68
N VAL A 22 8.12 19.72 -6.56
CA VAL A 22 7.88 19.11 -5.23
C VAL A 22 6.39 18.79 -5.00
N ARG A 23 5.47 19.62 -5.52
CA ARG A 23 4.02 19.47 -5.30
C ARG A 23 3.33 18.62 -6.36
N ASN A 24 3.77 18.69 -7.61
CA ASN A 24 3.12 18.04 -8.75
C ASN A 24 3.99 16.92 -9.36
N GLY A 25 5.18 16.68 -8.82
CA GLY A 25 6.14 15.68 -9.27
C GLY A 25 5.74 14.26 -8.93
N LYS A 26 4.62 13.79 -9.48
CA LYS A 26 4.31 12.36 -9.57
C LYS A 26 5.07 11.82 -10.78
N VAL A 27 6.14 11.09 -10.53
CA VAL A 27 6.94 10.41 -11.56
C VAL A 27 7.10 8.95 -11.20
N GLY A 28 7.17 8.11 -12.22
CA GLY A 28 7.34 6.68 -12.10
C GLY A 28 6.07 5.90 -11.75
N LEU A 29 6.24 4.61 -11.46
CA LEU A 29 5.14 3.66 -11.20
C LEU A 29 4.44 3.85 -9.85
N ASP A 30 5.16 4.42 -8.89
CA ASP A 30 4.66 4.68 -7.54
C ASP A 30 4.30 6.15 -7.35
N ALA A 31 3.03 6.48 -7.55
CA ALA A 31 2.54 7.85 -7.35
C ALA A 31 2.55 8.31 -5.87
N THR A 32 2.85 7.41 -4.92
CA THR A 32 2.90 7.74 -3.48
C THR A 32 4.22 8.43 -3.12
N ASN A 33 5.31 8.11 -3.83
CA ASN A 33 6.61 8.70 -3.59
C ASN A 33 6.77 9.99 -4.42
N CYS A 34 6.49 11.14 -3.81
CA CYS A 34 6.70 12.44 -4.45
C CYS A 34 8.19 12.74 -4.62
N LEU A 35 8.54 13.51 -5.66
CA LEU A 35 9.85 14.11 -5.82
C LEU A 35 10.23 14.95 -4.59
N ARG A 36 11.46 14.79 -4.09
CA ARG A 36 11.96 15.50 -2.90
C ARG A 36 13.26 16.22 -3.19
N ILE A 37 13.49 17.34 -2.52
CA ILE A 37 14.73 18.11 -2.63
C ILE A 37 15.49 18.13 -1.30
N THR A 38 16.81 18.07 -1.36
CA THR A 38 17.72 18.23 -0.22
C THR A 38 18.99 18.99 -0.62
N ASP A 39 19.93 19.16 0.31
CA ASP A 39 21.26 19.74 0.03
C ASP A 39 21.19 21.12 -0.66
N LEU A 40 20.32 21.98 -0.13
CA LEU A 40 20.11 23.34 -0.63
C LEU A 40 21.37 24.18 -0.46
N LYS A 41 21.87 24.71 -1.58
CA LYS A 41 23.09 25.54 -1.66
C LYS A 41 22.81 26.79 -2.48
N SER A 42 23.61 27.82 -2.26
CA SER A 42 23.57 29.07 -3.03
C SER A 42 24.93 29.33 -3.66
N GLY A 43 24.93 29.76 -4.93
CA GLY A 43 26.11 30.36 -5.58
C GLY A 43 26.36 31.81 -5.18
N CYS A 44 25.42 32.46 -4.47
CA CYS A 44 25.55 33.84 -4.04
C CYS A 44 26.53 34.00 -2.86
N THR A 45 27.05 35.21 -2.69
CA THR A 45 27.87 35.55 -1.52
C THR A 45 27.04 35.42 -0.23
N SER A 46 27.71 35.13 0.90
CA SER A 46 27.06 35.06 2.21
C SER A 46 26.37 36.37 2.65
N LEU A 47 26.65 37.48 1.99
CA LEU A 47 26.05 38.79 2.23
C LEU A 47 24.69 39.00 1.53
N THR A 48 24.31 38.11 0.60
CA THR A 48 23.05 38.25 -0.13
C THR A 48 21.87 38.00 0.82
N PRO A 49 21.00 39.00 1.07
CA PRO A 49 19.91 38.87 2.02
C PRO A 49 18.77 38.00 1.47
N GLY A 50 18.07 37.31 2.36
CA GLY A 50 16.88 36.51 2.02
C GLY A 50 17.20 35.14 1.44
N PRO A 51 16.16 34.41 0.96
CA PRO A 51 16.35 33.09 0.37
C PRO A 51 17.04 33.22 -0.99
N ASN A 52 18.13 32.48 -1.16
CA ASN A 52 19.02 32.62 -2.31
C ASN A 52 19.54 31.26 -2.84
N CYS A 53 19.01 30.14 -2.36
CA CYS A 53 19.44 28.83 -2.84
C CYS A 53 19.01 28.63 -4.31
N ASP A 54 19.96 28.24 -5.14
CA ASP A 54 19.83 27.99 -6.58
C ASP A 54 20.34 26.61 -6.99
N ARG A 55 20.84 25.84 -6.02
CA ARG A 55 21.38 24.49 -6.20
C ARG A 55 20.76 23.56 -5.19
N PHE A 56 20.37 22.37 -5.63
CA PHE A 56 19.78 21.37 -4.76
C PHE A 56 19.93 19.98 -5.36
N LYS A 57 19.80 18.97 -4.50
CA LYS A 57 19.75 17.57 -4.89
C LYS A 57 18.30 17.12 -4.99
N LEU A 58 17.89 16.67 -6.17
CA LEU A 58 16.60 16.06 -6.45
C LEU A 58 16.67 14.54 -6.18
N HIS A 59 15.70 14.05 -5.41
CA HIS A 59 15.50 12.63 -5.10
C HIS A 59 14.32 12.13 -5.93
N ILE A 60 14.61 11.18 -6.83
CA ILE A 60 13.65 10.62 -7.78
C ILE A 60 13.46 9.14 -7.46
N PRO A 61 12.26 8.71 -7.05
CA PRO A 61 11.94 7.29 -6.95
C PRO A 61 11.97 6.66 -8.34
N TYR A 62 12.70 5.55 -8.48
CA TYR A 62 12.82 4.84 -9.75
C TYR A 62 13.23 3.39 -9.52
N ALA A 63 12.46 2.44 -10.02
CA ALA A 63 12.70 0.99 -9.95
C ALA A 63 13.02 0.49 -8.52
N GLY A 64 12.38 1.06 -7.50
CA GLY A 64 12.60 0.73 -6.09
C GLY A 64 13.87 1.31 -5.48
N GLU A 65 14.63 2.12 -6.22
CA GLU A 65 15.74 2.94 -5.73
C GLU A 65 15.36 4.42 -5.66
N THR A 66 16.29 5.24 -5.17
CA THR A 66 16.20 6.71 -5.24
C THR A 66 17.38 7.28 -6.00
N LEU A 67 17.12 7.77 -7.23
CA LEU A 67 18.11 8.52 -7.99
C LEU A 67 18.36 9.87 -7.32
N LYS A 68 19.62 10.30 -7.30
CA LYS A 68 20.06 11.54 -6.66
C LYS A 68 20.77 12.41 -7.69
N TRP A 69 20.05 13.36 -8.26
CA TRP A 69 20.60 14.27 -9.28
C TRP A 69 20.79 15.66 -8.69
N ASP A 70 21.93 16.30 -8.96
CA ASP A 70 22.13 17.71 -8.60
C ASP A 70 21.60 18.60 -9.73
N ILE A 71 20.79 19.59 -9.36
CA ILE A 71 20.25 20.59 -10.27
C ILE A 71 20.86 21.94 -9.91
N ILE A 72 21.41 22.61 -10.90
CA ILE A 72 22.17 23.85 -10.73
C ILE A 72 21.51 24.92 -11.60
N PHE A 73 20.88 25.90 -10.95
CA PHE A 73 20.47 27.12 -11.60
C PHE A 73 21.49 28.24 -11.33
N ASN A 74 21.42 29.28 -12.16
CA ASN A 74 21.88 30.59 -11.78
C ASN A 74 20.67 31.45 -11.36
N ALA A 75 20.55 31.78 -10.07
CA ALA A 75 19.42 32.56 -9.56
C ALA A 75 19.26 33.96 -10.21
N GLN A 76 20.30 34.50 -10.84
CA GLN A 76 20.25 35.80 -11.52
C GLN A 76 19.69 35.71 -12.94
N TYR A 77 19.72 34.52 -13.54
CA TYR A 77 19.31 34.29 -14.93
C TYR A 77 18.32 33.11 -15.01
N PRO A 78 17.11 33.21 -14.42
CA PRO A 78 16.09 32.15 -14.48
C PRO A 78 15.61 31.85 -15.92
N GLU A 79 15.88 32.76 -16.86
CA GLU A 79 15.65 32.56 -18.29
C GLU A 79 16.63 31.59 -18.96
N LEU A 80 17.72 31.23 -18.28
CA LEU A 80 18.61 30.17 -18.73
C LEU A 80 18.19 28.83 -18.11
N PRO A 81 18.26 27.72 -18.88
CA PRO A 81 17.96 26.39 -18.34
C PRO A 81 18.97 25.98 -17.25
N PRO A 82 18.60 25.05 -16.36
CA PRO A 82 19.52 24.51 -15.36
C PRO A 82 20.51 23.51 -15.95
N ASP A 83 21.61 23.31 -15.24
CA ASP A 83 22.54 22.20 -15.45
C ASP A 83 22.23 21.02 -14.52
N PHE A 84 22.60 19.82 -14.94
CA PHE A 84 22.35 18.56 -14.22
C PHE A 84 23.64 17.76 -13.98
N ILE A 85 23.76 17.15 -12.81
CA ILE A 85 24.80 16.15 -12.50
C ILE A 85 24.11 14.85 -12.07
N PHE A 86 24.33 13.78 -12.86
CA PHE A 86 23.63 12.50 -12.74
C PHE A 86 24.31 11.48 -11.81
N GLY A 87 24.58 11.87 -10.57
CA GLY A 87 24.91 10.97 -9.45
C GLY A 87 25.80 9.76 -9.78
N GLU A 88 25.31 8.55 -9.45
CA GLU A 88 26.05 7.28 -9.51
C GLU A 88 26.24 6.74 -10.94
N ASP A 89 25.36 7.12 -11.87
CA ASP A 89 25.38 6.67 -13.26
C ASP A 89 26.05 7.69 -14.18
N ALA A 90 27.37 7.87 -14.03
CA ALA A 90 28.16 8.82 -14.82
C ALA A 90 28.15 8.58 -16.34
N GLU A 91 27.71 7.39 -16.78
CA GLU A 91 27.55 7.02 -18.19
C GLU A 91 26.22 7.49 -18.79
N PHE A 92 25.27 7.92 -17.96
CA PHE A 92 24.03 8.53 -18.42
C PHE A 92 24.30 9.96 -18.89
N LEU A 93 24.48 10.09 -20.20
CA LEU A 93 24.76 11.37 -20.88
C LEU A 93 23.65 11.65 -21.92
N PRO A 94 22.45 12.07 -21.49
CA PRO A 94 21.37 12.41 -22.41
C PRO A 94 21.76 13.59 -23.30
N ASP A 95 21.43 13.54 -24.59
CA ASP A 95 21.64 14.64 -25.52
C ASP A 95 20.73 15.83 -25.13
N PRO A 96 21.28 17.00 -24.73
CA PRO A 96 20.48 18.15 -24.35
C PRO A 96 19.54 18.62 -25.47
N SER A 97 19.89 18.40 -26.74
CA SER A 97 19.06 18.78 -27.88
C SER A 97 17.83 17.89 -28.08
N ALA A 98 17.86 16.66 -27.55
CA ALA A 98 16.74 15.73 -27.56
C ALA A 98 15.72 16.01 -26.44
N LEU A 99 16.07 16.84 -25.46
CA LEU A 99 15.20 17.26 -24.35
C LEU A 99 14.45 18.54 -24.76
N HIS A 100 13.23 18.40 -25.28
CA HIS A 100 12.48 19.52 -25.85
C HIS A 100 12.31 20.68 -24.86
N ASN A 101 11.97 20.39 -23.60
CA ASN A 101 11.74 21.43 -22.59
C ASN A 101 13.03 22.06 -22.07
N LEU A 102 14.18 21.39 -22.24
CA LEU A 102 15.49 21.95 -21.89
C LEU A 102 16.00 22.84 -23.04
N ALA A 103 15.91 22.35 -24.28
CA ALA A 103 16.34 23.08 -25.47
C ALA A 103 15.48 24.32 -25.76
N SER A 104 14.17 24.23 -25.50
CA SER A 104 13.20 25.32 -25.62
C SER A 104 12.72 25.79 -24.26
N TRP A 105 13.67 26.11 -23.37
CA TRP A 105 13.38 26.51 -21.99
C TRP A 105 12.42 27.70 -21.93
N ASN A 106 11.29 27.52 -21.24
CA ASN A 106 10.26 28.55 -21.09
C ASN A 106 10.10 28.94 -19.61
N PRO A 107 10.77 30.02 -19.14
CA PRO A 107 10.68 30.47 -17.75
C PRO A 107 9.31 31.05 -17.37
N SER A 108 8.43 31.32 -18.34
CA SER A 108 7.06 31.78 -18.05
C SER A 108 6.13 30.65 -17.63
N ASN A 109 6.49 29.39 -17.89
CA ASN A 109 5.74 28.23 -17.46
C ASN A 109 6.29 27.73 -16.11
N PRO A 110 5.52 27.76 -15.00
CA PRO A 110 5.99 27.27 -13.71
C PRO A 110 6.30 25.76 -13.69
N GLU A 111 5.83 24.98 -14.66
CA GLU A 111 6.12 23.54 -14.78
C GLU A 111 7.35 23.22 -15.62
N CYS A 112 8.06 24.21 -16.18
CA CYS A 112 9.19 24.00 -17.10
C CYS A 112 10.23 22.99 -16.56
N LEU A 113 10.64 23.12 -15.31
CA LEU A 113 11.56 22.19 -14.67
C LEU A 113 10.98 20.79 -14.51
N LEU A 114 9.70 20.68 -14.12
CA LEU A 114 9.04 19.39 -13.97
C LEU A 114 8.95 18.64 -15.30
N LEU A 115 8.70 19.35 -16.40
CA LEU A 115 8.69 18.78 -17.74
C LEU A 115 10.07 18.25 -18.14
N VAL A 116 11.15 19.01 -17.89
CA VAL A 116 12.54 18.54 -18.11
C VAL A 116 12.85 17.31 -17.26
N VAL A 117 12.44 17.29 -15.98
CA VAL A 117 12.64 16.12 -15.10
C VAL A 117 11.92 14.89 -15.67
N LYS A 118 10.69 15.04 -16.17
CA LYS A 118 9.95 13.93 -16.79
C LYS A 118 10.65 13.40 -18.06
N GLU A 119 11.14 14.29 -18.92
CA GLU A 119 11.92 13.90 -20.11
C GLU A 119 13.21 13.17 -19.73
N LEU A 120 13.95 13.68 -18.74
CA LEU A 120 15.18 13.05 -18.24
C LEU A 120 14.91 11.67 -17.63
N VAL A 121 13.84 11.51 -16.85
CA VAL A 121 13.45 10.19 -16.31
C VAL A 121 13.10 9.22 -17.43
N GLN A 122 12.44 9.67 -18.50
CA GLN A 122 12.15 8.84 -19.66
C GLN A 122 13.43 8.42 -20.42
N GLN A 123 14.36 9.35 -20.64
CA GLN A 123 15.67 9.05 -21.24
C GLN A 123 16.48 8.08 -20.36
N TYR A 124 16.43 8.27 -19.04
CA TYR A 124 17.08 7.39 -18.08
C TYR A 124 16.49 5.98 -18.10
N HIS A 125 15.16 5.86 -18.24
CA HIS A 125 14.50 4.57 -18.43
C HIS A 125 15.01 3.85 -19.70
N GLN A 126 15.09 4.56 -20.83
CA GLN A 126 15.62 4.00 -22.08
C GLN A 126 17.10 3.57 -21.93
N PHE A 127 17.90 4.37 -21.22
CA PHE A 127 19.29 4.04 -20.91
C PHE A 127 19.41 2.75 -20.09
N GLN A 128 18.61 2.60 -19.04
CA GLN A 128 18.59 1.39 -18.20
C GLN A 128 18.10 0.16 -18.97
N CYS A 129 17.06 0.28 -19.78
CA CYS A 129 16.61 -0.79 -20.68
C CYS A 129 17.70 -1.17 -21.70
N GLY A 130 18.46 -0.19 -22.19
CA GLY A 130 19.60 -0.41 -23.09
C GLY A 130 20.71 -1.26 -22.47
N ARG A 131 20.97 -1.09 -21.16
CA ARG A 131 21.97 -1.88 -20.42
C ARG A 131 21.62 -3.36 -20.29
N LEU A 132 20.34 -3.73 -20.35
CA LEU A 132 19.93 -5.15 -20.31
C LEU A 132 20.54 -5.98 -21.45
N ARG A 133 21.00 -5.36 -22.54
CA ARG A 133 21.68 -6.04 -23.65
C ARG A 133 22.96 -6.78 -23.23
N GLU A 134 23.53 -6.44 -22.07
CA GLU A 134 24.67 -7.16 -21.48
C GLU A 134 24.33 -8.59 -21.02
N SER A 135 23.04 -8.92 -20.86
CA SER A 135 22.53 -10.26 -20.53
C SER A 135 21.39 -10.63 -21.47
N SER A 136 21.62 -11.60 -22.35
CA SER A 136 20.56 -12.16 -23.21
C SER A 136 19.39 -12.71 -22.39
N ARG A 137 19.68 -13.30 -21.22
CA ARG A 137 18.70 -13.86 -20.29
C ARG A 137 17.76 -12.80 -19.74
N LEU A 138 18.28 -11.67 -19.29
CA LEU A 138 17.49 -10.57 -18.72
C LEU A 138 16.82 -9.72 -19.80
N MET A 139 17.46 -9.60 -20.97
CA MET A 139 16.84 -8.98 -22.14
C MET A 139 15.61 -9.77 -22.60
N PHE A 140 15.66 -11.10 -22.56
CA PHE A 140 14.49 -11.94 -22.82
C PHE A 140 13.33 -11.63 -21.88
N GLU A 141 13.60 -11.55 -20.56
CA GLU A 141 12.56 -11.22 -19.57
C GLU A 141 11.87 -9.89 -19.87
N TYR A 142 12.66 -8.88 -20.22
CA TYR A 142 12.14 -7.57 -20.60
C TYR A 142 11.30 -7.60 -21.87
N GLN A 143 11.79 -8.25 -22.93
CA GLN A 143 11.10 -8.33 -24.22
C GLN A 143 9.76 -9.07 -24.11
N THR A 144 9.72 -10.18 -23.37
CA THR A 144 8.48 -10.94 -23.21
C THR A 144 7.44 -10.17 -22.38
N LEU A 145 7.86 -9.41 -21.37
CA LEU A 145 6.94 -8.53 -20.62
C LEU A 145 6.43 -7.34 -21.44
N LEU A 146 7.24 -6.80 -22.36
CA LEU A 146 6.82 -5.72 -23.26
C LEU A 146 5.72 -6.15 -24.24
N GLU A 147 5.68 -7.42 -24.62
CA GLU A 147 4.64 -7.97 -25.50
C GLU A 147 3.26 -8.02 -24.82
N GLU A 148 3.21 -7.95 -23.49
CA GLU A 148 1.98 -7.89 -22.72
C GLU A 148 1.54 -6.45 -22.43
N PRO A 149 0.37 -6.00 -22.94
CA PRO A 149 -0.10 -4.62 -22.78
C PRO A 149 -0.27 -4.19 -21.32
N GLN A 150 -0.55 -5.13 -20.40
CA GLN A 150 -0.77 -4.83 -18.99
C GLN A 150 0.51 -4.44 -18.26
N TYR A 151 1.66 -4.92 -18.73
CA TYR A 151 2.95 -4.78 -18.06
C TYR A 151 3.89 -3.82 -18.79
N GLY A 152 3.88 -3.79 -20.13
CA GLY A 152 4.84 -3.02 -20.92
C GLY A 152 4.91 -1.54 -20.58
N GLU A 153 3.77 -0.88 -20.35
CA GLU A 153 3.70 0.54 -19.96
C GLU A 153 3.85 0.76 -18.44
N ASN A 154 3.81 -0.32 -17.66
CA ASN A 154 3.70 -0.33 -16.20
C ASN A 154 4.93 -0.97 -15.55
N MET A 155 6.11 -0.79 -16.17
CA MET A 155 7.36 -1.41 -15.75
C MET A 155 8.52 -0.41 -15.74
N GLU A 156 9.35 -0.49 -14.70
CA GLU A 156 10.62 0.23 -14.59
C GLU A 156 11.77 -0.76 -14.41
N ILE A 157 12.89 -0.46 -15.06
CA ILE A 157 14.08 -1.31 -15.06
C ILE A 157 15.24 -0.54 -14.44
N TYR A 158 15.94 -1.18 -13.51
CA TYR A 158 17.25 -0.75 -13.05
C TYR A 158 18.29 -1.83 -13.34
N ALA A 159 19.24 -1.54 -14.23
CA ALA A 159 20.30 -2.45 -14.61
C ALA A 159 21.63 -1.92 -14.05
N GLY A 160 22.23 -2.70 -13.16
CA GLY A 160 23.52 -2.39 -12.58
C GLY A 160 24.62 -2.35 -13.65
N LYS A 161 25.72 -1.67 -13.34
CA LYS A 161 26.89 -1.70 -14.21
C LYS A 161 27.51 -3.09 -14.16
N LYS A 162 27.72 -3.68 -15.34
CA LYS A 162 28.46 -4.94 -15.45
C LYS A 162 29.87 -4.75 -14.89
N ASN A 163 30.23 -5.57 -13.92
CA ASN A 163 31.57 -5.55 -13.37
C ASN A 163 32.54 -6.19 -14.38
N ASN A 164 33.48 -5.40 -14.91
CA ASN A 164 34.43 -5.89 -15.90
C ASN A 164 35.39 -6.96 -15.36
N TRP A 165 35.61 -7.01 -14.04
CA TRP A 165 36.51 -7.98 -13.42
C TRP A 165 35.80 -9.28 -13.04
N THR A 166 34.60 -9.21 -12.48
CA THR A 166 33.85 -10.40 -12.02
C THR A 166 32.87 -10.91 -13.08
N GLY A 167 32.51 -10.09 -14.07
CA GLY A 167 31.46 -10.38 -15.04
C GLY A 167 30.04 -10.28 -14.46
N GLU A 168 29.91 -9.94 -13.18
CA GLU A 168 28.63 -9.84 -12.47
C GLU A 168 27.80 -8.71 -13.07
N PHE A 169 26.52 -9.01 -13.30
CA PHE A 169 25.53 -8.08 -13.77
C PHE A 169 24.21 -8.40 -13.08
N SER A 170 23.64 -7.39 -12.44
CA SER A 170 22.38 -7.50 -11.72
C SER A 170 21.35 -6.57 -12.35
N ALA A 171 20.09 -6.98 -12.38
CA ALA A 171 19.00 -6.12 -12.80
C ALA A 171 17.79 -6.26 -11.89
N ARG A 172 16.98 -5.22 -11.83
CA ARG A 172 15.71 -5.22 -11.12
C ARG A 172 14.58 -4.76 -12.03
N PHE A 173 13.50 -5.51 -11.96
CA PHE A 173 12.24 -5.23 -12.62
C PHE A 173 11.24 -4.80 -11.56
N LEU A 174 10.70 -3.59 -11.68
CA LEU A 174 9.59 -3.13 -10.86
C LEU A 174 8.35 -3.05 -11.75
N LEU A 175 7.29 -3.77 -11.39
CA LEU A 175 6.04 -3.82 -12.15
C LEU A 175 4.86 -3.32 -11.31
N LYS A 176 4.01 -2.48 -11.88
CA LYS A 176 2.69 -2.17 -11.32
C LYS A 176 1.72 -3.29 -11.70
N LEU A 177 1.20 -4.00 -10.70
CA LEU A 177 0.34 -5.16 -10.90
C LEU A 177 -1.10 -4.73 -11.22
N PRO A 178 -1.74 -5.29 -12.26
CA PRO A 178 -3.10 -4.97 -12.67
C PRO A 178 -4.13 -5.69 -11.79
N VAL A 179 -4.17 -5.36 -10.50
CA VAL A 179 -5.15 -5.93 -9.56
C VAL A 179 -6.17 -4.86 -9.17
N ASP A 180 -7.45 -5.20 -9.31
CA ASP A 180 -8.55 -4.30 -8.95
C ASP A 180 -8.80 -4.31 -7.42
N PHE A 181 -8.52 -3.17 -6.78
CA PHE A 181 -8.78 -2.95 -5.37
C PHE A 181 -10.05 -2.13 -5.10
N SER A 182 -10.75 -1.65 -6.13
CA SER A 182 -11.87 -0.70 -6.01
C SER A 182 -13.07 -1.23 -5.21
N ASN A 183 -13.22 -2.55 -5.15
CA ASN A 183 -14.30 -3.23 -4.46
C ASN A 183 -14.00 -3.54 -2.98
N ILE A 184 -12.81 -3.20 -2.48
CA ILE A 184 -12.50 -3.36 -1.05
C ILE A 184 -13.39 -2.42 -0.24
N PRO A 185 -14.12 -2.92 0.78
CA PRO A 185 -14.95 -2.08 1.64
C PRO A 185 -14.17 -0.91 2.25
N THR A 186 -14.71 0.30 2.14
CA THR A 186 -14.04 1.55 2.55
C THR A 186 -13.60 1.57 4.01
N TYR A 187 -14.35 0.94 4.93
CA TYR A 187 -13.98 0.88 6.35
C TYR A 187 -12.69 0.08 6.62
N LEU A 188 -12.27 -0.82 5.72
CA LEU A 188 -10.99 -1.53 5.81
C LEU A 188 -9.81 -0.67 5.39
N LEU A 189 -10.07 0.36 4.58
CA LEU A 189 -9.09 1.28 4.05
C LEU A 189 -8.83 2.45 5.02
N LYS A 190 -8.92 2.19 6.35
CA LYS A 190 -8.86 3.14 7.46
C LYS A 190 -7.88 4.29 7.16
N ASP A 191 -8.38 5.51 7.35
CA ASP A 191 -7.79 6.81 7.04
C ASP A 191 -8.01 7.35 5.62
N VAL A 192 -9.08 8.15 5.50
CA VAL A 192 -9.28 9.07 4.37
C VAL A 192 -8.47 10.37 4.58
N ASN A 193 -8.08 10.66 5.83
CA ASN A 193 -7.38 11.91 6.20
C ASN A 193 -5.86 11.82 6.05
N GLU A 194 -5.29 10.61 6.07
CA GLU A 194 -3.91 10.37 5.63
C GLU A 194 -4.02 10.01 4.14
N ASP A 195 -3.88 10.98 3.24
CA ASP A 195 -3.76 10.71 1.80
C ASP A 195 -2.52 9.82 1.56
N PRO A 196 -2.66 8.51 1.29
CA PRO A 196 -1.51 7.65 1.09
C PRO A 196 -1.24 7.45 -0.40
N GLY A 197 -1.88 8.23 -1.28
CA GLY A 197 -1.81 8.09 -2.73
C GLY A 197 -2.69 6.98 -3.31
N GLU A 198 -2.39 6.58 -4.55
CA GLU A 198 -3.16 5.58 -5.30
C GLU A 198 -3.08 4.19 -4.64
N ASP A 199 -4.20 3.46 -4.64
CA ASP A 199 -4.23 2.05 -4.22
C ASP A 199 -3.47 1.18 -5.23
N VAL A 200 -2.17 0.98 -4.98
CA VAL A 200 -1.24 0.30 -5.88
C VAL A 200 -0.61 -0.94 -5.26
N ALA A 201 -0.27 -1.91 -6.12
CA ALA A 201 0.58 -3.05 -5.81
C ALA A 201 1.76 -3.09 -6.79
N LEU A 202 2.98 -3.15 -6.25
CA LEU A 202 4.22 -3.18 -7.03
C LEU A 202 4.98 -4.47 -6.75
N LEU A 203 5.35 -5.19 -7.80
CA LEU A 203 6.22 -6.37 -7.71
C LEU A 203 7.62 -5.99 -8.16
N SER A 204 8.56 -6.06 -7.23
CA SER A 204 9.99 -5.92 -7.50
C SER A 204 10.61 -7.30 -7.63
N VAL A 205 11.24 -7.61 -8.76
CA VAL A 205 12.03 -8.83 -8.95
C VAL A 205 13.47 -8.46 -9.20
N SER A 206 14.36 -8.80 -8.27
CA SER A 206 15.80 -8.54 -8.38
C SER A 206 16.52 -9.81 -8.83
N PHE A 207 17.29 -9.71 -9.90
CA PHE A 207 18.21 -10.71 -10.40
C PHE A 207 19.62 -10.29 -9.98
N GLU A 208 20.26 -11.06 -9.12
CA GLU A 208 21.60 -10.73 -8.58
C GLU A 208 22.75 -11.23 -9.47
N ASP A 209 22.45 -12.08 -10.46
CA ASP A 209 23.41 -12.65 -11.39
C ASP A 209 22.91 -12.63 -12.85
N THR A 210 23.87 -12.67 -13.77
CA THR A 210 23.65 -12.62 -15.23
C THR A 210 22.80 -13.78 -15.75
N GLU A 211 22.92 -14.96 -15.11
CA GLU A 211 22.24 -16.20 -15.50
C GLU A 211 20.87 -16.36 -14.83
N ALA A 212 20.44 -15.39 -14.01
CA ALA A 212 19.15 -15.39 -13.33
C ALA A 212 18.94 -16.62 -12.41
N THR A 213 19.99 -17.04 -11.70
CA THR A 213 19.93 -18.14 -10.73
C THR A 213 19.59 -17.65 -9.31
N GLN A 214 19.93 -16.41 -8.98
CA GLN A 214 19.64 -15.74 -7.71
C GLN A 214 18.58 -14.66 -7.94
N VAL A 215 17.31 -15.05 -7.75
CA VAL A 215 16.15 -14.18 -8.04
C VAL A 215 15.32 -13.96 -6.78
N TYR A 216 15.14 -12.69 -6.43
CA TYR A 216 14.48 -12.25 -5.19
C TYR A 216 13.25 -11.40 -5.50
N PRO A 217 12.05 -11.99 -5.50
CA PRO A 217 10.80 -11.26 -5.65
C PRO A 217 10.38 -10.63 -4.31
N LYS A 218 9.84 -9.41 -4.38
CA LYS A 218 9.28 -8.68 -3.24
C LYS A 218 8.06 -7.87 -3.68
N LEU A 219 6.96 -8.05 -2.97
CA LEU A 219 5.72 -7.33 -3.20
C LEU A 219 5.62 -6.14 -2.25
N TYR A 220 5.31 -4.97 -2.80
CA TYR A 220 5.00 -3.76 -2.07
C TYR A 220 3.54 -3.40 -2.31
N LEU A 221 2.83 -3.06 -1.24
CA LEU A 221 1.44 -2.63 -1.29
C LEU A 221 1.35 -1.23 -0.70
N SER A 222 0.46 -0.41 -1.25
CA SER A 222 0.07 0.84 -0.61
C SER A 222 -0.45 0.57 0.82
N PRO A 223 -0.22 1.47 1.80
CA PRO A 223 -0.56 1.21 3.20
C PRO A 223 -2.01 0.79 3.44
N ARG A 224 -2.97 1.41 2.73
CA ARG A 224 -4.41 1.08 2.83
C ARG A 224 -4.69 -0.35 2.36
N ILE A 225 -4.10 -0.76 1.25
CA ILE A 225 -4.25 -2.12 0.72
C ILE A 225 -3.54 -3.14 1.60
N GLU A 226 -2.32 -2.85 2.06
CA GLU A 226 -1.60 -3.72 2.99
C GLU A 226 -2.43 -3.97 4.27
N HIS A 227 -2.96 -2.90 4.87
CA HIS A 227 -3.82 -2.99 6.04
C HIS A 227 -5.10 -3.80 5.76
N ALA A 228 -5.82 -3.49 4.67
CA ALA A 228 -7.05 -4.18 4.30
C ALA A 228 -6.86 -5.68 4.04
N LEU A 229 -5.68 -6.09 3.58
CA LEU A 229 -5.33 -7.50 3.33
C LEU A 229 -4.74 -8.23 4.55
N GLY A 230 -4.63 -7.55 5.69
CA GLY A 230 -4.22 -8.12 6.98
C GLY A 230 -2.78 -7.85 7.42
N GLY A 231 -2.09 -6.90 6.78
CA GLY A 231 -0.70 -6.54 7.08
C GLY A 231 0.34 -7.41 6.39
N SER A 232 1.61 -7.01 6.51
CA SER A 232 2.77 -7.64 5.85
C SER A 232 2.92 -9.15 6.09
N SER A 233 2.56 -9.64 7.28
CA SER A 233 2.64 -11.07 7.62
C SER A 233 1.51 -11.92 7.05
N ALA A 234 0.44 -11.30 6.54
CA ALA A 234 -0.74 -12.03 6.05
C ALA A 234 -0.66 -12.40 4.56
N LEU A 235 0.38 -11.96 3.86
CA LEU A 235 0.54 -12.12 2.42
C LEU A 235 1.96 -12.60 2.08
N HIS A 236 2.09 -13.91 1.84
CA HIS A 236 3.32 -14.51 1.34
C HIS A 236 3.18 -14.77 -0.16
N ILE A 237 4.09 -14.20 -0.95
CA ILE A 237 4.20 -14.50 -2.38
C ILE A 237 5.08 -15.74 -2.59
N PRO A 238 4.84 -16.53 -3.66
CA PRO A 238 5.69 -17.67 -3.98
C PRO A 238 7.12 -17.23 -4.30
N ALA A 239 8.10 -18.08 -3.98
CA ALA A 239 9.47 -17.88 -4.45
C ALA A 239 9.52 -17.94 -5.97
N PHE A 240 10.51 -17.27 -6.57
CA PHE A 240 10.71 -17.33 -8.01
C PHE A 240 11.12 -18.75 -8.43
N PRO A 241 10.44 -19.39 -9.39
CA PRO A 241 10.74 -20.76 -9.78
C PRO A 241 12.09 -20.86 -10.47
N GLY A 242 12.89 -21.87 -10.10
CA GLY A 242 14.19 -22.13 -10.74
C GLY A 242 14.04 -22.38 -12.23
N GLY A 243 14.68 -21.55 -13.06
CA GLY A 243 14.58 -21.61 -14.53
C GLY A 243 13.26 -21.10 -15.11
N GLY A 244 12.34 -20.56 -14.30
CA GLY A 244 11.13 -19.92 -14.80
C GLY A 244 11.38 -18.49 -15.29
N CYS A 245 10.32 -17.85 -15.81
CA CYS A 245 10.36 -16.50 -16.35
C CYS A 245 9.34 -15.57 -15.69
N LEU A 246 9.54 -14.26 -15.84
CA LEU A 246 8.66 -13.23 -15.29
C LEU A 246 7.25 -13.32 -15.90
N ILE A 247 7.13 -13.62 -17.19
CA ILE A 247 5.83 -13.71 -17.86
C ILE A 247 4.92 -14.80 -17.25
N ASP A 248 5.50 -15.89 -16.74
CA ASP A 248 4.76 -16.94 -16.02
C ASP A 248 4.60 -16.63 -14.53
N TYR A 249 5.58 -15.96 -13.92
CA TYR A 249 5.61 -15.68 -12.49
C TYR A 249 4.70 -14.51 -12.08
N VAL A 250 4.72 -13.40 -12.83
CA VAL A 250 3.94 -12.19 -12.53
C VAL A 250 2.42 -12.51 -12.44
N PRO A 251 1.81 -13.26 -13.39
CA PRO A 251 0.40 -13.65 -13.29
C PRO A 251 0.07 -14.49 -12.05
N GLN A 252 1.00 -15.31 -11.55
CA GLN A 252 0.78 -16.10 -10.33
C GLN A 252 0.64 -15.19 -9.11
N VAL A 253 1.49 -14.14 -9.03
CA VAL A 253 1.40 -13.14 -7.96
C VAL A 253 0.11 -12.33 -8.08
N CYS A 254 -0.26 -11.90 -9.29
CA CYS A 254 -1.54 -11.21 -9.55
C CYS A 254 -2.74 -12.06 -9.13
N HIS A 255 -2.74 -13.35 -9.47
CA HIS A 255 -3.80 -14.28 -9.09
C HIS A 255 -3.91 -14.46 -7.58
N LEU A 256 -2.78 -14.62 -6.89
CA LEU A 256 -2.73 -14.73 -5.43
C LEU A 256 -3.31 -13.48 -4.76
N LEU A 257 -2.92 -12.29 -5.22
CA LEU A 257 -3.40 -11.02 -4.69
C LEU A 257 -4.90 -10.83 -4.97
N THR A 258 -5.35 -11.15 -6.18
CA THR A 258 -6.76 -11.10 -6.58
C THR A 258 -7.61 -12.02 -5.70
N ASN A 259 -7.18 -13.27 -5.47
CA ASN A 259 -7.88 -14.20 -4.59
C ASN A 259 -7.97 -13.67 -3.14
N LYS A 260 -6.92 -13.01 -2.66
CA LYS A 260 -6.92 -12.39 -1.32
C LYS A 260 -7.94 -11.24 -1.24
N VAL A 261 -7.99 -10.37 -2.26
CA VAL A 261 -8.98 -9.29 -2.36
C VAL A 261 -10.40 -9.87 -2.36
N GLN A 262 -10.66 -10.87 -3.19
CA GLN A 262 -11.96 -11.55 -3.25
C GLN A 262 -12.36 -12.18 -1.92
N TYR A 263 -11.41 -12.79 -1.21
CA TYR A 263 -11.65 -13.35 0.12
C TYR A 263 -12.07 -12.29 1.14
N VAL A 264 -11.43 -11.12 1.13
CA VAL A 264 -11.79 -9.99 2.02
C VAL A 264 -13.20 -9.46 1.70
N ILE A 265 -13.53 -9.29 0.42
CA ILE A 265 -14.84 -8.85 -0.05
C ILE A 265 -15.93 -9.84 0.38
N GLN A 266 -15.70 -11.14 0.16
CA GLN A 266 -16.63 -12.20 0.57
C GLN A 266 -16.82 -12.24 2.08
N GLY A 267 -15.73 -12.10 2.85
CA GLY A 267 -15.78 -12.03 4.32
C GLY A 267 -16.64 -10.87 4.81
N TYR A 268 -16.56 -9.70 4.16
CA TYR A 268 -17.43 -8.57 4.48
C TYR A 268 -18.90 -8.85 4.18
N HIS A 269 -19.23 -9.37 3.00
CA HIS A 269 -20.62 -9.72 2.67
C HIS A 269 -21.19 -10.77 3.61
N LYS A 270 -20.39 -11.76 4.00
CA LYS A 270 -20.79 -12.79 4.96
C LYS A 270 -21.03 -12.22 6.35
N ARG A 271 -20.19 -11.31 6.84
CA ARG A 271 -20.44 -10.62 8.12
C ARG A 271 -21.74 -9.83 8.09
N ARG A 272 -21.98 -9.07 7.02
CA ARG A 272 -23.22 -8.31 6.82
C ARG A 272 -24.44 -9.23 6.81
N GLU A 273 -24.38 -10.35 6.09
CA GLU A 273 -25.44 -11.37 6.05
C GLU A 273 -25.72 -11.95 7.44
N TYR A 274 -24.66 -12.27 8.20
CA TYR A 274 -24.76 -12.82 9.55
C TYR A 274 -25.38 -11.82 10.53
N ILE A 275 -24.87 -10.58 10.58
CA ILE A 275 -25.44 -9.53 11.43
C ILE A 275 -26.90 -9.27 11.06
N ALA A 276 -27.22 -9.12 9.76
CA ALA A 276 -28.59 -8.92 9.29
C ALA A 276 -29.54 -10.05 9.73
N ALA A 277 -29.08 -11.30 9.72
CA ALA A 277 -29.86 -12.42 10.23
C ALA A 277 -30.14 -12.28 11.73
N PHE A 278 -29.15 -11.92 12.56
CA PHE A 278 -29.40 -11.67 13.98
C PHE A 278 -30.37 -10.50 14.22
N LEU A 279 -30.25 -9.41 13.46
CA LEU A 279 -31.20 -8.29 13.53
C LEU A 279 -32.63 -8.76 13.24
N SER A 280 -32.82 -9.67 12.28
CA SER A 280 -34.13 -10.27 11.98
C SER A 280 -34.64 -11.18 13.11
N HIS A 281 -33.76 -12.02 13.68
CA HIS A 281 -34.13 -12.97 14.73
C HIS A 281 -34.35 -12.37 16.12
N PHE A 282 -33.75 -11.19 16.40
CA PHE A 282 -33.67 -10.57 17.72
C PHE A 282 -34.00 -9.07 17.71
N GLY A 283 -34.69 -8.56 16.68
CA GLY A 283 -34.82 -7.11 16.42
C GLY A 283 -35.19 -6.22 17.62
N THR A 284 -36.05 -6.69 18.52
CA THR A 284 -36.45 -5.94 19.73
C THR A 284 -35.40 -5.92 20.85
N GLY A 285 -34.41 -6.80 20.79
CA GLY A 285 -33.31 -6.90 21.76
C GLY A 285 -32.00 -6.32 21.26
N VAL A 286 -31.93 -5.71 20.07
CA VAL A 286 -30.69 -5.13 19.56
C VAL A 286 -30.37 -3.85 20.31
N VAL A 287 -29.18 -3.77 20.91
CA VAL A 287 -28.68 -2.57 21.61
C VAL A 287 -27.84 -1.73 20.67
N GLU A 288 -26.84 -2.35 20.05
CA GLU A 288 -25.90 -1.71 19.13
C GLU A 288 -25.26 -2.76 18.21
N TYR A 289 -24.77 -2.32 17.05
CA TYR A 289 -23.93 -3.13 16.17
C TYR A 289 -22.99 -2.25 15.36
N ASP A 290 -21.88 -2.83 14.91
CA ASP A 290 -20.96 -2.18 13.97
C ASP A 290 -21.60 -2.13 12.57
N ALA A 291 -22.10 -0.96 12.19
CA ALA A 291 -22.76 -0.74 10.91
C ALA A 291 -21.80 -0.54 9.73
N GLU A 292 -20.50 -0.36 9.99
CA GLU A 292 -19.48 -0.18 8.95
C GLU A 292 -18.80 -1.50 8.61
N GLY A 293 -18.26 -2.18 9.62
CA GLY A 293 -17.49 -3.41 9.45
C GLY A 293 -18.24 -4.70 9.75
N PHE A 294 -19.44 -4.61 10.33
CA PHE A 294 -20.24 -5.77 10.78
C PHE A 294 -19.44 -6.74 11.67
N THR A 295 -18.52 -6.20 12.48
CA THR A 295 -17.62 -6.99 13.34
C THR A 295 -18.18 -7.29 14.72
N LYS A 296 -19.17 -6.51 15.18
CA LYS A 296 -19.71 -6.61 16.53
C LYS A 296 -21.22 -6.38 16.56
N LEU A 297 -21.91 -7.10 17.44
CA LEU A 297 -23.33 -6.92 17.76
C LEU A 297 -23.56 -7.16 19.25
N THR A 298 -24.33 -6.29 19.91
CA THR A 298 -24.74 -6.46 21.30
C THR A 298 -26.27 -6.59 21.37
N LEU A 299 -26.75 -7.62 22.06
CA LEU A 299 -28.16 -7.87 22.32
C LEU A 299 -28.46 -7.76 23.83
N LEU A 300 -29.60 -7.21 24.20
CA LEU A 300 -30.20 -7.27 25.53
C LEU A 300 -31.37 -8.25 25.49
N LEU A 301 -31.23 -9.36 26.21
CA LEU A 301 -32.21 -10.43 26.25
C LEU A 301 -32.69 -10.68 27.69
N MET A 302 -33.85 -11.32 27.81
CA MET A 302 -34.47 -11.65 29.09
C MET A 302 -34.88 -13.13 29.13
N TRP A 303 -34.62 -13.79 30.26
CA TRP A 303 -35.02 -15.16 30.53
C TRP A 303 -35.53 -15.28 31.97
N LYS A 304 -36.81 -15.61 32.16
CA LYS A 304 -37.43 -15.73 33.50
C LYS A 304 -37.05 -14.57 34.44
N ASP A 305 -37.32 -13.34 33.99
CA ASP A 305 -37.01 -12.07 34.69
C ASP A 305 -35.51 -11.77 34.90
N PHE A 306 -34.61 -12.58 34.34
CA PHE A 306 -33.18 -12.31 34.32
C PHE A 306 -32.78 -11.66 32.99
N CYS A 307 -32.40 -10.37 33.07
CA CYS A 307 -31.81 -9.62 31.96
C CYS A 307 -30.31 -9.90 31.84
N PHE A 308 -29.82 -10.00 30.61
CA PHE A 308 -28.41 -10.18 30.31
C PHE A 308 -28.08 -9.65 28.91
N LEU A 309 -26.81 -9.30 28.71
CA LEU A 309 -26.26 -8.93 27.42
C LEU A 309 -25.66 -10.15 26.73
N VAL A 310 -25.73 -10.16 25.40
CA VAL A 310 -24.96 -11.07 24.55
C VAL A 310 -24.16 -10.23 23.57
N HIS A 311 -22.84 -10.25 23.72
CA HIS A 311 -21.91 -9.65 22.76
C HIS A 311 -21.47 -10.70 21.76
N ILE A 312 -21.59 -10.37 20.48
CA ILE A 312 -21.24 -11.23 19.36
C ILE A 312 -20.09 -10.56 18.63
N ASP A 313 -18.89 -11.12 18.81
CA ASP A 313 -17.66 -10.61 18.21
C ASP A 313 -17.23 -11.51 17.06
N LEU A 314 -17.18 -10.96 15.84
CA LEU A 314 -16.80 -11.67 14.63
C LEU A 314 -15.30 -11.53 14.38
N PRO A 315 -14.57 -12.65 14.18
CA PRO A 315 -13.14 -12.61 13.93
C PRO A 315 -12.79 -12.07 12.54
N LEU A 316 -11.54 -11.65 12.36
CA LEU A 316 -11.03 -11.10 11.10
C LEU A 316 -11.22 -12.06 9.91
N PHE A 317 -11.00 -13.37 10.10
CA PHE A 317 -11.15 -14.39 9.05
C PHE A 317 -12.55 -15.05 9.03
N PHE A 318 -13.58 -14.38 9.54
CA PHE A 318 -14.97 -14.84 9.37
C PHE A 318 -15.32 -14.97 7.87
N PRO A 319 -16.01 -16.05 7.42
CA PRO A 319 -16.66 -17.09 8.24
C PRO A 319 -15.77 -18.31 8.53
N ARG A 320 -14.51 -18.35 8.11
CA ARG A 320 -13.62 -19.49 8.41
C ARG A 320 -13.49 -19.69 9.92
N ASP A 321 -13.26 -18.59 10.62
CA ASP A 321 -13.13 -18.56 12.06
C ASP A 321 -14.49 -18.28 12.70
N GLN A 322 -14.82 -19.01 13.77
CA GLN A 322 -16.11 -18.92 14.47
C GLN A 322 -16.22 -17.64 15.31
N PRO A 323 -17.38 -16.96 15.32
CA PRO A 323 -17.64 -15.85 16.24
C PRO A 323 -17.56 -16.25 17.72
N THR A 324 -17.35 -15.26 18.58
CA THR A 324 -17.42 -15.46 20.04
C THR A 324 -18.73 -14.89 20.55
N LEU A 325 -19.46 -15.68 21.36
CA LEU A 325 -20.70 -15.24 22.01
C LEU A 325 -20.42 -15.03 23.49
N THR A 326 -20.33 -13.79 23.94
CA THR A 326 -20.07 -13.43 25.35
C THR A 326 -21.36 -13.05 26.04
N PHE A 327 -21.80 -13.89 26.97
CA PHE A 327 -22.96 -13.63 27.83
C PHE A 327 -22.49 -12.83 29.03
N GLN A 328 -23.17 -11.73 29.35
CA GLN A 328 -22.82 -10.86 30.46
C GLN A 328 -24.07 -10.53 31.29
N SER A 329 -24.00 -10.73 32.60
CA SER A 329 -25.08 -10.33 33.50
C SER A 329 -25.06 -8.82 33.67
N VAL A 330 -26.24 -8.20 33.76
CA VAL A 330 -26.36 -6.77 34.08
C VAL A 330 -26.49 -6.51 35.59
N TYR A 331 -26.48 -7.56 36.42
CA TYR A 331 -26.73 -7.46 37.86
C TYR A 331 -25.55 -7.94 38.71
N HIS A 332 -24.73 -8.86 38.21
CA HIS A 332 -23.78 -9.57 39.04
C HIS A 332 -22.35 -9.17 38.71
N PHE A 333 -21.56 -8.86 39.74
CA PHE A 333 -20.15 -8.51 39.65
C PHE A 333 -19.24 -9.64 40.16
N THR A 334 -18.08 -9.79 39.54
CA THR A 334 -16.99 -10.64 40.03
C THR A 334 -16.28 -9.99 41.22
N ASN A 335 -15.40 -10.74 41.89
CA ASN A 335 -14.55 -10.18 42.96
C ASN A 335 -13.60 -9.06 42.48
N SER A 336 -13.35 -8.94 41.18
CA SER A 336 -12.55 -7.85 40.60
C SER A 336 -13.38 -6.60 40.25
N GLY A 337 -14.69 -6.60 40.53
CA GLY A 337 -15.57 -5.46 40.24
C GLY A 337 -16.02 -5.36 38.78
N GLN A 338 -15.81 -6.41 37.98
CA GLN A 338 -16.31 -6.48 36.59
C GLN A 338 -17.64 -7.23 36.55
N LEU A 339 -18.50 -6.93 35.56
CA LEU A 339 -19.73 -7.71 35.38
C LEU A 339 -19.39 -9.16 35.07
N TYR A 340 -20.15 -10.08 35.66
CA TYR A 340 -20.01 -11.51 35.43
C TYR A 340 -20.30 -11.83 33.97
N SER A 341 -19.35 -12.48 33.32
CA SER A 341 -19.47 -12.84 31.91
C SER A 341 -18.88 -14.21 31.60
N GLN A 342 -19.43 -14.89 30.59
CA GLN A 342 -18.89 -16.13 30.05
C GLN A 342 -18.86 -16.08 28.52
N ALA A 343 -17.68 -16.28 27.94
CA ALA A 343 -17.49 -16.41 26.50
C ALA A 343 -17.76 -17.84 26.04
N GLN A 344 -18.53 -18.00 24.96
CA GLN A 344 -18.88 -19.27 24.36
C GLN A 344 -18.38 -19.36 22.92
N LYS A 345 -17.58 -20.40 22.65
CA LYS A 345 -17.12 -20.79 21.31
C LYS A 345 -17.56 -22.21 20.92
N ASN A 346 -18.17 -22.97 21.84
CA ASN A 346 -18.52 -24.38 21.62
C ASN A 346 -19.99 -24.58 21.20
N TYR A 347 -20.57 -23.60 20.51
CA TYR A 347 -21.92 -23.72 19.95
C TYR A 347 -21.86 -24.24 18.51
N PRO A 348 -22.95 -24.84 17.98
CA PRO A 348 -22.96 -25.35 16.61
C PRO A 348 -22.64 -24.26 15.59
N TYR A 349 -21.63 -24.49 14.76
CA TYR A 349 -21.17 -23.55 13.74
C TYR A 349 -20.63 -24.28 12.51
N SER A 350 -20.88 -23.73 11.33
CA SER A 350 -20.22 -24.14 10.10
C SER A 350 -20.02 -22.92 9.20
N PRO A 351 -18.79 -22.68 8.69
CA PRO A 351 -18.53 -21.65 7.70
C PRO A 351 -19.36 -21.77 6.41
N ARG A 352 -19.95 -22.95 6.16
CA ARG A 352 -20.73 -23.28 4.97
C ARG A 352 -22.19 -22.85 5.06
N TRP A 353 -22.68 -22.52 6.25
CA TRP A 353 -24.07 -22.10 6.43
C TRP A 353 -24.29 -20.67 5.94
N ASP A 354 -25.51 -20.37 5.52
CA ASP A 354 -25.95 -18.98 5.35
C ASP A 354 -26.13 -18.30 6.71
N GLY A 355 -26.20 -16.96 6.70
CA GLY A 355 -26.29 -16.17 7.93
C GLY A 355 -27.55 -16.52 8.76
N ASN A 356 -28.64 -16.88 8.09
CA ASN A 356 -29.91 -17.22 8.73
C ASN A 356 -29.83 -18.54 9.50
N GLU A 357 -29.24 -19.57 8.92
CA GLU A 357 -29.04 -20.86 9.58
C GLU A 357 -28.04 -20.72 10.74
N MET A 358 -26.97 -19.94 10.57
CA MET A 358 -26.04 -19.65 11.68
C MET A 358 -26.76 -18.95 12.85
N ALA A 359 -27.56 -17.91 12.58
CA ALA A 359 -28.31 -17.19 13.61
C ALA A 359 -29.37 -18.07 14.28
N LYS A 360 -30.07 -18.91 13.51
CA LYS A 360 -31.07 -19.86 14.02
C LYS A 360 -30.45 -20.88 14.98
N ARG A 361 -29.27 -21.43 14.63
CA ARG A 361 -28.53 -22.38 15.49
C ARG A 361 -28.01 -21.71 16.76
N ALA A 362 -27.49 -20.49 16.66
CA ALA A 362 -27.08 -19.70 17.84
C ALA A 362 -28.28 -19.44 18.77
N LYS A 363 -29.44 -19.04 18.21
CA LYS A 363 -30.68 -18.85 18.98
C LYS A 363 -31.15 -20.12 19.67
N ALA A 364 -31.02 -21.29 19.03
CA ALA A 364 -31.31 -22.56 19.67
C ALA A 364 -30.34 -22.85 20.83
N TYR A 365 -29.05 -22.57 20.64
CA TYR A 365 -28.03 -22.69 21.68
C TYR A 365 -28.28 -21.74 22.87
N PHE A 366 -28.79 -20.52 22.64
CA PHE A 366 -29.14 -19.60 23.72
C PHE A 366 -30.15 -20.22 24.68
N LYS A 367 -31.16 -20.93 24.16
CA LYS A 367 -32.16 -21.61 24.99
C LYS A 367 -31.56 -22.70 25.88
N THR A 368 -30.47 -23.34 25.45
CA THR A 368 -29.79 -24.39 26.24
C THR A 368 -28.81 -23.82 27.25
N PHE A 369 -28.13 -22.72 26.89
CA PHE A 369 -27.02 -22.18 27.68
C PHE A 369 -27.44 -21.14 28.72
N VAL A 370 -28.45 -20.32 28.42
CA VAL A 370 -28.89 -19.23 29.32
C VAL A 370 -29.26 -19.69 30.73
N PRO A 371 -29.96 -20.83 30.95
CA PRO A 371 -30.20 -21.33 32.30
C PRO A 371 -28.91 -21.62 33.09
N GLN A 372 -27.91 -22.22 32.43
CA GLN A 372 -26.61 -22.52 33.04
C GLN A 372 -25.84 -21.24 33.36
N PHE A 373 -25.88 -20.27 32.44
CA PHE A 373 -25.28 -18.96 32.66
C PHE A 373 -25.91 -18.21 33.84
N GLN A 374 -27.24 -18.25 33.96
CA GLN A 374 -27.98 -17.64 35.08
C GLN A 374 -27.57 -18.27 36.43
N GLU A 375 -27.58 -19.60 36.52
CA GLU A 375 -27.15 -20.31 37.73
C GLU A 375 -25.70 -19.98 38.10
N ALA A 376 -24.81 -19.94 37.11
CA ALA A 376 -23.41 -19.60 37.33
C ALA A 376 -23.21 -18.13 37.75
N ALA A 377 -24.02 -17.20 37.22
CA ALA A 377 -24.00 -15.80 37.64
C ALA A 377 -24.45 -15.62 39.09
N PHE A 378 -25.48 -16.35 39.52
CA PHE A 378 -25.93 -16.35 40.92
C PHE A 378 -24.91 -16.98 41.87
N ALA A 379 -24.25 -18.06 41.44
CA ALA A 379 -23.28 -18.75 42.29
C ALA A 379 -21.95 -18.00 42.45
N ASN A 380 -21.50 -17.30 41.39
CA ASN A 380 -20.16 -16.72 41.34
C ASN A 380 -20.15 -15.19 41.37
N GLY A 381 -21.31 -14.57 41.23
CA GLY A 381 -21.44 -13.12 41.16
C GLY A 381 -22.07 -12.53 42.42
N LYS A 382 -21.64 -11.32 42.77
CA LYS A 382 -22.22 -10.51 43.85
C LYS A 382 -23.13 -9.46 43.24
N LEU A 383 -24.31 -9.26 43.82
CA LEU A 383 -25.21 -8.16 43.46
C LEU A 383 -24.58 -6.80 43.81
#